data_AF-A0A2E6IAK9-F1
#
_entry.id   AF-A0A2E6IAK9-F1
#
_cell.length_a   1.000
_cell.length_b   1.000
_cell.length_c   1.000
_cell.angle_alpha   90.00
_cell.angle_beta   90.00
_cell.angle_gamma   90.00
#
_symmetry.space_group_name_H-M   'P 1'
#
loop_
_entity.id
_entity.type
_entity.pdbx_description
1 polymer ?
#
loop_
_entity_poly.entity_id
_entity_poly.type
_entity_poly.pdbx_seq_one_letter_code
_entity_poly.pdbx_strand_id
1 'polypeptide(L)'
;LGNPIIIFIRGIGSIPGHAVWTGLTGGAIGWTLMQKRANELHQAAIAGVTIKPPESEPSQWKLVDKKTGEMIETPGQEIQSGVSVGPAGVEIWKPAQQVIQKAPLLKIPLPKNVALALCLAIFGHASWNGTLTLFSMIAESTEMSLMVEVVMTIFIMSVMVLGILVVGTGLLHSVRSAPDGSEVDDYQSQLASMTAVNQLQ
;
A
#
# COMPACT_ATOMS: atom_id res chain seq x y z
N LEU A 1 26.37 17.93 20.08
CA LEU A 1 26.59 16.96 18.98
C LEU A 1 26.26 15.59 19.53
N GLY A 2 25.26 14.90 18.99
CA GLY A 2 24.71 13.69 19.61
C GLY A 2 25.69 12.52 19.63
N ASN A 3 25.55 11.65 20.64
CA ASN A 3 26.33 10.43 20.74
C ASN A 3 26.05 9.51 19.51
N PRO A 4 27.08 8.94 18.85
CA PRO A 4 26.90 8.11 17.65
C PRO A 4 25.97 6.91 17.88
N ILE A 5 25.96 6.33 19.08
CA ILE A 5 25.08 5.21 19.45
C ILE A 5 23.62 5.65 19.43
N ILE A 6 23.32 6.84 19.97
CA ILE A 6 21.97 7.40 19.98
C ILE A 6 21.51 7.70 18.55
N ILE A 7 22.39 8.28 17.72
CA ILE A 7 22.08 8.56 16.31
C ILE A 7 21.74 7.26 15.56
N PHE A 8 22.51 6.19 15.80
CA PHE A 8 22.26 4.88 15.21
C PHE A 8 20.91 4.28 15.64
N ILE A 9 20.60 4.30 16.94
CA ILE A 9 19.32 3.83 17.47
C ILE A 9 18.16 4.63 16.86
N ARG A 10 18.31 5.96 16.74
CA ARG A 10 17.33 6.84 16.10
C ARG A 10 17.10 6.48 14.63
N GLY A 11 18.18 6.20 13.89
CA GLY A 11 18.13 5.79 12.49
C GLY A 11 17.29 4.53 12.29
N ILE A 12 17.64 3.44 12.98
CA ILE A 12 16.92 2.16 12.89
C ILE A 12 15.47 2.29 13.37
N GLY A 13 15.28 2.95 14.50
CA GLY A 13 13.96 3.12 15.10
C GLY A 13 12.98 3.92 14.22
N SER A 14 13.48 4.80 13.36
CA SER A 14 12.64 5.62 12.46
C SER A 14 12.03 4.88 11.28
N ILE A 15 12.55 3.69 10.92
CA ILE A 15 12.14 2.95 9.73
C ILE A 15 10.62 2.65 9.71
N PRO A 16 10.02 2.09 10.78
CA PRO A 16 8.59 1.79 10.78
C PRO A 16 7.73 3.06 10.70
N GLY A 17 8.13 4.13 11.39
CA GLY A 17 7.48 5.43 11.33
C GLY A 17 7.47 6.00 9.92
N HIS A 18 8.64 6.00 9.26
CA HIS A 18 8.78 6.50 7.91
C HIS A 18 7.96 5.70 6.89
N ALA A 19 7.95 4.38 6.99
CA ALA A 19 7.14 3.53 6.12
C ALA A 19 5.65 3.88 6.20
N VAL A 20 5.12 4.13 7.42
CA VAL A 20 3.71 4.48 7.60
C VAL A 20 3.39 5.86 7.04
N TRP A 21 4.19 6.88 7.31
CA TRP A 21 3.93 8.26 6.86
C TRP A 21 4.10 8.43 5.34
N THR A 22 5.12 7.81 4.76
CA THR A 22 5.31 7.77 3.31
C THR A 22 4.19 6.97 2.63
N GLY A 23 3.84 5.80 3.18
CA GLY A 23 2.75 4.96 2.66
C GLY A 23 1.39 5.66 2.70
N LEU A 24 1.10 6.42 3.77
CA LEU A 24 -0.12 7.22 3.89
C LEU A 24 -0.27 8.23 2.75
N THR A 25 0.82 8.95 2.43
CA THR A 25 0.84 9.93 1.35
C THR A 25 0.72 9.26 -0.02
N GLY A 26 1.46 8.17 -0.24
CA GLY A 26 1.40 7.38 -1.48
C GLY A 26 0.00 6.82 -1.75
N GLY A 27 -0.66 6.28 -0.74
CA GLY A 27 -2.04 5.78 -0.84
C GLY A 27 -3.04 6.89 -1.22
N ALA A 28 -2.90 8.08 -0.63
CA ALA A 28 -3.73 9.23 -0.99
C ALA A 28 -3.51 9.69 -2.45
N ILE A 29 -2.25 9.72 -2.90
CA ILE A 29 -1.92 10.04 -4.29
C ILE A 29 -2.56 9.02 -5.23
N GLY A 30 -2.38 7.72 -4.96
CA GLY A 30 -3.00 6.65 -5.74
C GLY A 30 -4.51 6.81 -5.87
N TRP A 31 -5.20 7.05 -4.74
CA TRP A 31 -6.64 7.32 -4.73
C TRP A 31 -7.01 8.51 -5.63
N THR A 32 -6.31 9.63 -5.51
CA THR A 32 -6.63 10.82 -6.33
C THR A 32 -6.38 10.63 -7.81
N LEU A 33 -5.35 9.88 -8.19
CA LEU A 33 -5.07 9.55 -9.59
C LEU A 33 -6.16 8.66 -10.19
N MET A 34 -6.60 7.64 -9.44
CA MET A 34 -7.72 6.77 -9.86
C MET A 34 -9.02 7.56 -10.05
N GLN A 35 -9.37 8.42 -9.08
CA GLN A 35 -10.58 9.24 -9.18
C GLN A 35 -10.52 10.22 -10.36
N LYS A 36 -9.34 10.82 -10.61
CA LYS A 36 -9.13 11.72 -11.74
C LYS A 36 -9.31 10.99 -13.07
N ARG A 37 -8.72 9.81 -13.24
CA ARG A 37 -8.87 8.95 -14.43
C ARG A 37 -10.35 8.59 -14.67
N ALA A 38 -11.06 8.16 -13.63
CA ALA A 38 -12.49 7.83 -13.73
C ALA A 38 -13.33 9.03 -14.20
N ASN A 39 -13.07 10.22 -13.64
CA ASN A 39 -13.76 11.44 -14.03
C ASN A 39 -13.44 11.84 -15.49
N GLU A 40 -12.18 11.74 -15.92
CA GLU A 40 -11.76 12.04 -17.30
C GLU A 40 -12.44 11.10 -18.31
N LEU A 41 -12.49 9.80 -18.02
CA LEU A 41 -13.20 8.82 -18.84
C LEU A 41 -14.69 9.13 -18.95
N HIS A 42 -15.32 9.49 -17.82
CA HIS A 42 -16.73 9.87 -17.79
C HIS A 42 -17.02 11.11 -18.65
N GLN A 43 -16.20 12.16 -18.53
CA GLN A 43 -16.33 13.39 -19.31
C GLN A 43 -16.11 13.13 -20.81
N ALA A 44 -15.13 12.30 -21.16
CA ALA A 44 -14.88 11.93 -22.54
C ALA A 44 -16.05 11.13 -23.15
N ALA A 45 -16.67 10.23 -22.39
CA ALA A 45 -17.86 9.51 -22.83
C ALA A 45 -19.07 10.43 -23.05
N ILE A 46 -19.29 11.42 -22.16
CA ILE A 46 -20.35 12.44 -22.34
C ILE A 46 -20.08 13.30 -23.58
N ALA A 47 -18.82 13.63 -23.86
CA ALA A 47 -18.41 14.39 -25.04
C ALA A 47 -18.52 13.59 -26.35
N GLY A 48 -18.97 12.33 -26.31
CA GLY A 48 -19.11 11.46 -27.48
C GLY A 48 -17.79 10.90 -28.03
N VAL A 49 -16.70 10.99 -27.25
CA VAL A 49 -15.41 10.44 -27.63
C VAL A 49 -15.43 8.92 -27.44
N THR A 50 -14.99 8.18 -28.46
CA THR A 50 -14.86 6.72 -28.39
C THR A 50 -13.79 6.35 -27.37
N ILE A 51 -14.21 5.66 -26.30
CA ILE A 51 -13.30 5.17 -25.26
C ILE A 51 -12.74 3.82 -25.71
N LYS A 52 -11.42 3.68 -25.72
CA LYS A 52 -10.78 2.39 -25.95
C LYS A 52 -10.90 1.53 -24.69
N PRO A 53 -11.07 0.20 -24.81
CA PRO A 53 -10.99 -0.68 -23.65
C PRO A 53 -9.64 -0.52 -22.94
N PRO A 54 -9.56 -0.79 -21.62
CA PRO A 54 -8.31 -0.75 -20.89
C PRO A 54 -7.28 -1.65 -21.59
N GLU A 55 -6.05 -1.17 -21.69
CA GLU A 55 -4.96 -1.90 -22.32
C GLU A 55 -4.61 -3.10 -21.44
N SER A 56 -5.06 -4.29 -21.84
CA SER A 56 -4.67 -5.53 -21.17
C SER A 56 -3.25 -5.87 -21.60
N GLU A 57 -2.26 -5.23 -21.00
CA GLU A 57 -0.86 -5.66 -21.12
C GLU A 57 -0.76 -7.09 -20.56
N PRO A 58 -0.60 -8.15 -21.39
CA PRO A 58 -0.38 -9.47 -20.86
C PRO A 58 0.95 -9.43 -20.11
N SER A 59 0.92 -9.74 -18.82
CA SER A 59 2.07 -9.65 -17.92
C SER A 59 3.33 -10.25 -18.56
N GLN A 60 4.23 -9.36 -18.98
CA GLN A 60 5.39 -9.59 -19.87
C GLN A 60 6.45 -10.56 -19.31
N TRP A 61 6.21 -11.18 -18.16
CA TRP A 61 7.08 -12.17 -17.56
C TRP A 61 6.88 -13.54 -18.21
N LYS A 62 7.59 -13.76 -19.33
CA LYS A 62 7.69 -15.06 -19.99
C LYS A 62 8.99 -15.75 -19.57
N LEU A 63 8.90 -16.95 -19.03
CA LEU A 63 10.07 -17.77 -18.76
C LEU A 63 10.57 -18.34 -20.09
N VAL A 64 11.88 -18.28 -20.33
CA VAL A 64 12.51 -18.85 -21.53
C VAL A 64 13.37 -20.02 -21.08
N ASP A 65 13.17 -21.19 -21.70
CA ASP A 65 13.98 -22.35 -21.40
C ASP A 65 15.42 -22.12 -21.87
N LYS A 66 16.38 -22.34 -20.97
CA LYS A 66 17.81 -22.06 -21.20
C LYS A 66 18.44 -22.95 -22.28
N LYS A 67 17.88 -24.12 -22.57
CA LYS A 67 18.43 -25.11 -23.50
C LYS A 67 17.73 -25.09 -24.85
N THR A 68 16.42 -24.89 -24.89
CA THR A 68 15.64 -24.92 -26.14
C THR A 68 15.35 -23.53 -26.70
N GLY A 69 15.47 -22.46 -25.89
CA GLY A 69 15.15 -21.09 -26.31
C GLY A 69 13.65 -20.85 -26.54
N GLU A 70 12.81 -21.85 -26.26
CA GLU A 70 11.37 -21.74 -26.37
C GLU A 70 10.80 -20.99 -25.15
N MET A 71 9.74 -20.23 -25.40
CA MET A 71 8.97 -19.61 -24.33
C MET A 71 8.25 -20.72 -23.57
N ILE A 72 8.61 -20.92 -22.31
CA ILE A 72 7.85 -21.77 -21.41
C ILE A 72 6.55 -21.01 -21.13
N GLU A 73 5.43 -21.52 -21.64
CA GLU A 73 4.11 -21.12 -21.16
C GLU A 73 4.08 -21.44 -19.67
N THR A 74 4.23 -20.43 -18.82
CA THR A 74 4.04 -20.60 -17.38
C THR A 74 2.57 -20.96 -17.16
N PRO A 75 2.22 -22.19 -16.74
CA PRO A 75 0.87 -22.48 -16.28
C PRO A 75 0.76 -21.82 -14.91
N GLY A 76 0.26 -20.59 -14.87
CA GLY A 76 0.29 -19.77 -13.66
C GLY A 76 -0.01 -18.27 -13.86
N GLN A 77 -0.29 -17.82 -15.08
CA GLN A 77 -0.89 -16.50 -15.34
C GLN A 77 -2.37 -16.57 -15.74
N GLU A 78 -3.03 -17.66 -15.36
CA GLU A 78 -4.41 -17.56 -14.89
C GLU A 78 -4.37 -18.01 -13.44
N ILE A 79 -5.08 -17.32 -12.54
CA ILE A 79 -5.48 -17.92 -11.27
C ILE A 79 -6.51 -19.01 -11.64
N GLN A 80 -6.04 -20.13 -12.22
CA GLN A 80 -6.86 -21.30 -12.45
C GLN A 80 -7.06 -21.95 -11.09
N SER A 81 -8.17 -21.60 -10.44
CA SER A 81 -8.85 -22.55 -9.56
C SER A 81 -9.11 -23.79 -10.41
N GLY A 82 -8.28 -24.82 -10.24
CA GLY A 82 -8.39 -26.06 -10.99
C GLY A 82 -9.44 -26.97 -10.37
N VAL A 83 -10.36 -27.46 -11.20
CA VAL A 83 -11.27 -28.54 -10.85
C VAL A 83 -10.77 -29.82 -11.52
N SER A 84 -10.26 -30.76 -10.75
CA SER A 84 -9.89 -32.09 -11.25
C SER A 84 -10.98 -33.09 -10.89
N VAL A 85 -11.57 -33.75 -11.88
CA VAL A 85 -12.57 -34.79 -11.66
C VAL A 85 -11.87 -36.15 -11.73
N GLY A 86 -11.81 -36.86 -10.60
CA GLY A 86 -11.31 -38.23 -10.51
C GLY A 86 -12.44 -39.25 -10.41
N PRO A 87 -12.15 -40.56 -10.50
CA PRO A 87 -13.15 -41.63 -10.38
C PRO A 87 -13.95 -41.63 -9.06
N ALA A 88 -13.47 -40.90 -8.05
CA ALA A 88 -14.08 -40.80 -6.73
C ALA A 88 -14.77 -39.44 -6.45
N GLY A 89 -14.77 -38.50 -7.40
CA GLY A 89 -15.43 -37.20 -7.24
C GLY A 89 -14.64 -36.00 -7.79
N VAL A 90 -15.17 -34.81 -7.53
CA VAL A 90 -14.65 -33.52 -8.01
C VAL A 90 -13.75 -32.90 -6.93
N GLU A 91 -12.46 -32.77 -7.19
CA GLU A 91 -11.51 -32.05 -6.34
C GLU A 91 -11.33 -30.63 -6.87
N ILE A 92 -11.66 -29.63 -6.04
CA ILE A 92 -11.48 -28.21 -6.36
C ILE A 92 -10.30 -27.71 -5.53
N TRP A 93 -9.19 -27.36 -6.19
CA TRP A 93 -8.07 -26.70 -5.53
C TRP A 93 -8.19 -25.19 -5.69
N LYS A 94 -8.48 -24.50 -4.58
CA LYS A 94 -8.23 -23.06 -4.43
C LYS A 94 -7.02 -22.92 -3.50
N PRO A 95 -5.97 -22.17 -3.85
CA PRO A 95 -5.04 -21.69 -2.84
C PRO A 95 -5.83 -20.74 -1.93
N ALA A 96 -6.49 -21.31 -0.93
CA ALA A 96 -7.10 -20.57 0.15
C ALA A 96 -5.94 -20.05 0.98
N GLN A 97 -5.35 -18.93 0.57
CA GLN A 97 -4.67 -18.08 1.52
C GLN A 97 -5.77 -17.55 2.44
N GLN A 98 -6.13 -18.34 3.45
CA GLN A 98 -6.88 -17.87 4.59
C GLN A 98 -5.95 -16.93 5.33
N VAL A 99 -5.78 -15.72 4.80
CA VAL A 99 -5.14 -14.63 5.51
C VAL A 99 -5.95 -14.49 6.78
N ILE A 100 -5.38 -14.92 7.90
CA ILE A 100 -6.02 -14.88 9.22
C ILE A 100 -6.61 -13.47 9.38
N GLN A 101 -7.94 -13.38 9.30
CA GLN A 101 -8.68 -12.13 9.37
C GLN A 101 -8.72 -11.68 10.82
N LYS A 102 -7.56 -11.28 11.36
CA LYS A 102 -7.51 -10.68 12.68
C LYS A 102 -8.16 -9.30 12.53
N ALA A 103 -9.32 -9.13 13.15
CA ALA A 103 -9.98 -7.84 13.19
C ALA A 103 -8.96 -6.80 13.70
N PRO A 104 -8.73 -5.72 12.95
CA PRO A 104 -7.77 -4.72 13.36
C PRO A 104 -8.27 -4.10 14.66
N LEU A 105 -7.36 -3.85 15.60
CA LEU A 105 -7.68 -3.18 16.87
C LEU A 105 -8.29 -1.79 16.62
N LEU A 106 -7.92 -1.16 15.51
CA LEU A 106 -8.36 0.18 15.12
C LEU A 106 -8.62 0.21 13.60
N LYS A 107 -9.79 0.70 13.17
CA LYS A 107 -10.06 0.96 11.74
C LYS A 107 -9.80 2.43 11.46
N ILE A 108 -8.77 2.73 10.67
CA ILE A 108 -8.39 4.10 10.32
C ILE A 108 -8.66 4.30 8.83
N PRO A 109 -9.63 5.14 8.43
CA PRO A 109 -9.90 5.37 7.01
C PRO A 109 -8.66 5.99 6.34
N LEU A 110 -8.41 5.59 5.10
CA LEU A 110 -7.34 6.19 4.31
C LEU A 110 -7.69 7.62 3.93
N PRO A 111 -6.72 8.54 3.98
CA PRO A 111 -6.93 9.89 3.50
C PRO A 111 -7.13 9.88 1.99
N LYS A 112 -8.30 10.32 1.53
CA LYS A 112 -8.63 10.47 0.10
C LYS A 112 -8.07 11.75 -0.52
N ASN A 113 -7.62 12.68 0.33
CA ASN A 113 -7.08 13.98 -0.06
C ASN A 113 -5.56 13.99 0.15
N VAL A 114 -4.81 14.26 -0.93
CA VAL A 114 -3.34 14.32 -0.89
C VAL A 114 -2.84 15.36 0.11
N ALA A 115 -3.45 16.55 0.13
CA ALA A 115 -3.05 17.61 1.06
C ALA A 115 -3.19 17.18 2.53
N LEU A 116 -4.30 16.53 2.88
CA LEU A 116 -4.54 16.03 4.24
C LEU A 116 -3.51 14.94 4.59
N ALA A 117 -3.28 13.98 3.69
CA ALA A 117 -2.28 12.94 3.89
C ALA A 117 -0.88 13.50 4.10
N LEU A 118 -0.49 14.50 3.31
CA LEU A 118 0.80 15.18 3.41
C LEU A 118 0.92 15.93 4.75
N CYS A 119 -0.11 16.69 5.16
CA CYS A 119 -0.11 17.37 6.45
C CYS A 119 0.03 16.38 7.62
N LEU A 120 -0.67 15.25 7.57
CA LEU A 120 -0.54 14.18 8.55
C LEU A 120 0.85 13.55 8.55
N ALA A 121 1.45 13.31 7.38
CA ALA A 121 2.79 12.76 7.27
C ALA A 121 3.84 13.72 7.83
N ILE A 122 3.75 15.02 7.51
CA ILE A 122 4.63 16.06 8.08
C ILE A 122 4.49 16.09 9.60
N PHE A 123 3.26 16.09 10.11
CA PHE A 123 3.01 16.09 11.56
C PHE A 123 3.52 14.80 12.24
N GLY A 124 3.33 13.64 11.60
CA GLY A 124 3.84 12.35 12.06
C GLY A 124 5.36 12.30 12.12
N HIS A 125 6.04 12.85 11.11
CA HIS A 125 7.50 12.97 11.10
C HIS A 125 8.00 13.99 12.14
N ALA A 126 7.32 15.14 12.24
CA ALA A 126 7.67 16.18 13.20
C ALA A 126 7.47 15.71 14.64
N SER A 127 6.40 14.97 14.94
CA SER A 127 6.18 14.38 16.26
C SER A 127 7.22 13.31 16.58
N TRP A 128 7.55 12.43 15.61
CA TRP A 128 8.60 11.43 15.80
C TRP A 128 9.96 12.05 16.15
N ASN A 129 10.38 13.05 15.38
CA ASN A 129 11.62 13.76 15.62
C ASN A 129 11.56 14.64 16.87
N GLY A 130 10.42 15.28 17.10
CA GLY A 130 10.17 16.18 18.21
C GLY A 130 10.24 15.45 19.55
N THR A 131 9.63 14.27 19.68
CA THR A 131 9.71 13.45 20.91
C THR A 131 11.15 13.10 21.26
N LEU A 132 11.95 12.67 20.27
CA LEU A 132 13.35 12.29 20.50
C LEU A 132 14.22 13.51 20.80
N THR A 133 14.00 14.64 20.13
CA THR A 133 14.71 15.90 20.40
C THR A 133 14.37 16.46 21.77
N LEU A 134 13.08 16.45 22.16
CA LEU A 134 12.64 16.86 23.48
C LEU A 134 13.26 16.00 24.57
N PHE A 135 13.30 14.68 24.35
CA PHE A 135 14.00 13.77 25.26
C PHE A 135 15.48 14.10 25.37
N SER A 136 16.19 14.36 24.26
CA SER A 136 17.58 14.78 24.29
C SER A 136 17.80 16.07 25.09
N MET A 137 16.92 17.07 24.95
CA MET A 137 16.98 18.31 25.76
C MET A 137 16.81 18.04 27.26
N ILE A 138 15.87 17.14 27.62
CA ILE A 138 15.66 16.73 29.02
C ILE A 138 16.88 15.96 29.55
N ALA A 139 17.44 15.04 28.76
CA ALA A 139 18.60 14.25 29.14
C ALA A 139 19.84 15.14 29.38
N GLU A 140 20.07 16.13 28.52
CA GLU A 140 21.16 17.11 28.68
C GLU A 140 20.94 17.99 29.92
N SER A 141 19.72 18.52 30.12
CA SER A 141 19.42 19.38 31.28
C SER A 141 19.45 18.66 32.64
N THR A 142 19.31 17.34 32.65
CA THR A 142 19.39 16.51 33.86
C THR A 142 20.75 15.82 34.01
N GLU A 143 21.70 16.12 33.11
CA GLU A 143 23.05 15.54 33.08
C GLU A 143 23.04 14.00 33.14
N MET A 144 22.11 13.38 32.39
CA MET A 144 21.99 11.91 32.37
C MET A 144 23.28 11.26 31.89
N SER A 145 23.68 10.17 32.58
CA SER A 145 24.74 9.32 32.07
C SER A 145 24.34 8.68 30.74
N LEU A 146 25.33 8.40 29.89
CA LEU A 146 25.13 7.78 28.58
C LEU A 146 24.30 6.48 28.65
N MET A 147 24.54 5.64 29.65
CA MET A 147 23.82 4.37 29.80
C MET A 147 22.33 4.59 30.04
N VAL A 148 21.98 5.57 30.88
CA VAL A 148 20.58 5.92 31.17
C VAL A 148 19.92 6.52 29.93
N GLU A 149 20.61 7.43 29.23
CA GLU A 149 20.11 8.04 27.99
C GLU A 149 19.82 6.98 26.92
N VAL A 150 20.73 6.01 26.72
CA VAL A 150 20.55 4.92 25.74
C VAL A 150 19.36 4.04 26.09
N VAL A 151 19.24 3.59 27.35
CA VAL A 151 18.14 2.73 27.79
C VAL A 151 16.79 3.43 27.62
N MET A 152 16.70 4.70 28.03
CA MET A 152 15.49 5.49 27.89
C MET A 152 15.15 5.78 26.43
N THR A 153 16.16 6.02 25.58
CA THR A 153 15.95 6.20 24.14
C THR A 153 15.37 4.94 23.51
N ILE A 154 15.91 3.76 23.84
CA ILE A 154 15.38 2.48 23.36
C ILE A 154 13.95 2.26 23.85
N PHE A 155 13.67 2.58 25.12
CA PHE A 155 12.33 2.48 25.68
C PHE A 155 11.33 3.38 24.95
N ILE A 156 11.63 4.68 24.80
CA ILE A 156 10.79 5.64 24.08
C ILE A 156 10.58 5.18 22.64
N MET A 157 11.66 4.77 21.96
CA MET A 157 11.59 4.26 20.59
C MET A 157 10.67 3.03 20.48
N SER A 158 10.79 2.09 21.43
CA SER A 158 9.96 0.90 21.46
C SER A 158 8.48 1.24 21.62
N VAL A 159 8.15 2.18 22.52
CA VAL A 159 6.77 2.68 22.70
C VAL A 159 6.25 3.33 21.41
N MET A 160 7.05 4.17 20.76
CA MET A 160 6.67 4.83 19.51
C MET A 160 6.48 3.83 18.35
N VAL A 161 7.37 2.84 18.25
CA VAL A 161 7.25 1.76 17.26
C VAL A 161 6.00 0.91 17.52
N LEU A 162 5.72 0.54 18.76
CA LEU A 162 4.48 -0.18 19.09
C LEU A 162 3.24 0.65 18.75
N GLY A 163 3.26 1.96 19.06
CA GLY A 163 2.20 2.88 18.68
C GLY A 163 1.98 2.93 17.16
N ILE A 164 3.05 3.06 16.38
CA ILE A 164 2.90 3.11 14.92
C ILE A 164 2.51 1.76 14.32
N LEU A 165 2.89 0.64 14.93
CA LEU A 165 2.45 -0.69 14.48
C LEU A 165 0.94 -0.87 14.67
N VAL A 166 0.37 -0.34 15.76
CA VAL A 166 -1.09 -0.33 15.96
C VAL A 166 -1.77 0.51 14.87
N VAL A 167 -1.26 1.73 14.62
CA VAL A 167 -1.78 2.62 13.57
C VAL A 167 -1.65 1.97 12.19
N GLY A 168 -0.48 1.43 11.86
CA GLY A 168 -0.17 0.78 10.60
C GLY A 168 -1.04 -0.46 10.35
N THR A 169 -1.31 -1.26 11.39
CA THR A 169 -2.25 -2.39 11.28
C THR A 169 -3.66 -1.92 10.90
N GLY A 170 -4.10 -0.80 11.47
CA GLY A 170 -5.38 -0.19 11.11
C GLY A 170 -5.42 0.34 9.69
N LEU A 171 -4.35 1.01 9.24
CA LEU A 171 -4.22 1.52 7.88
C LEU A 171 -4.14 0.40 6.84
N LEU A 172 -3.38 -0.67 7.10
CA LEU A 172 -3.24 -1.82 6.19
C LEU A 172 -4.58 -2.50 5.92
N HIS A 173 -5.45 -2.56 6.92
CA HIS A 173 -6.82 -3.06 6.71
C HIS A 173 -7.60 -2.15 5.76
N SER A 174 -7.44 -0.83 5.88
CA SER A 174 -8.11 0.12 4.99
C SER A 174 -7.53 0.14 3.57
N VAL A 175 -6.23 -0.14 3.39
CA VAL A 175 -5.61 -0.34 2.06
C VAL A 175 -6.19 -1.56 1.36
N ARG A 176 -6.40 -2.66 2.09
CA ARG A 176 -7.02 -3.86 1.50
C ARG A 176 -8.45 -3.64 1.02
N SER A 177 -9.15 -2.65 1.58
CA SER A 177 -10.48 -2.23 1.15
C SER A 177 -10.46 -1.03 0.19
N ALA A 178 -9.29 -0.56 -0.23
CA ALA A 178 -9.17 0.54 -1.17
C ALA A 178 -9.30 0.02 -2.61
N PRO A 179 -9.84 0.81 -3.55
CA PRO A 179 -9.85 0.50 -4.97
C PRO A 179 -8.44 0.19 -5.44
N ASP A 180 -8.28 -0.94 -6.12
CA ASP A 180 -7.01 -1.43 -6.66
C ASP A 180 -6.84 -1.07 -8.16
N GLY A 181 -7.72 -0.23 -8.69
CA GLY A 181 -7.73 0.20 -10.09
C GLY A 181 -8.57 -0.68 -11.00
N SER A 182 -8.87 -1.93 -10.60
CA SER A 182 -9.73 -2.84 -11.38
C SER A 182 -11.12 -2.23 -11.62
N GLU A 183 -11.69 -1.56 -10.61
CA GLU A 183 -12.97 -0.86 -10.73
C GLU A 183 -12.96 0.23 -11.81
N VAL A 184 -11.83 0.93 -11.99
CA VAL A 184 -11.68 1.98 -13.01
C VAL A 184 -11.50 1.37 -14.40
N ASP A 185 -10.80 0.24 -14.49
CA ASP A 185 -10.65 -0.51 -15.75
C ASP A 185 -11.98 -1.14 -16.19
N ASP A 186 -12.73 -1.73 -15.25
CA ASP A 186 -14.09 -2.21 -15.47
C ASP A 186 -15.00 -1.07 -15.95
N TYR A 187 -14.92 0.09 -15.29
CA TYR A 187 -15.66 1.28 -15.70
C TYR A 187 -15.28 1.75 -17.11
N GLN A 188 -13.99 1.75 -17.45
CA GLN A 188 -13.51 2.05 -18.80
C GLN A 188 -14.06 1.06 -19.83
N SER A 189 -14.09 -0.23 -19.51
CA SER A 189 -14.61 -1.28 -20.40
C SER A 189 -16.12 -1.10 -20.67
N GLN A 190 -16.89 -0.73 -19.65
CA GLN A 190 -18.30 -0.43 -19.78
C GLN A 190 -18.51 0.79 -20.69
N LEU A 191 -17.78 1.88 -20.46
CA LEU A 191 -17.85 3.08 -21.32
C LEU A 191 -17.42 2.79 -22.76
N ALA A 192 -16.40 1.95 -22.97
CA ALA A 192 -15.97 1.53 -24.30
C ALA A 192 -17.09 0.77 -25.03
N SER A 193 -17.78 -0.14 -24.36
CA SER A 193 -18.91 -0.87 -24.95
C SER A 193 -20.08 0.05 -25.32
N MET A 194 -20.43 1.00 -24.46
CA MET A 194 -21.54 1.93 -24.69
C MET A 194 -21.24 2.92 -25.81
N THR A 195 -20.02 3.47 -25.85
CA THR A 195 -19.60 4.42 -26.89
C THR A 195 -19.42 3.77 -28.26
N ALA A 196 -19.07 2.48 -28.31
CA ALA A 196 -19.02 1.71 -29.56
C ALA A 196 -20.41 1.44 -30.15
N VAL A 197 -21.40 1.11 -29.30
CA VAL A 197 -22.79 0.83 -29.74
C VAL A 197 -23.47 2.08 -30.31
N ASN A 198 -23.25 3.25 -29.70
CA ASN A 198 -23.84 4.52 -30.17
C ASN A 198 -23.35 4.98 -31.55
N GLN A 199 -22.33 4.34 -32.14
CA GLN A 199 -21.86 4.65 -33.50
C GLN A 199 -22.47 3.77 -34.60
N LEU A 200 -23.21 2.73 -34.23
CA LEU A 200 -23.88 1.82 -35.17
C LEU A 200 -25.34 2.20 -35.44
N GLN A 201 -25.83 3.29 -34.84
CA GLN A 201 -27.15 3.89 -35.04
C GLN A 201 -27.04 5.21 -35.79
#